data_AF-A0AAU9QFI9-F1
#
_entry.id   AF-A0AAU9QFI9-F1
#
_cell.length_a   1.000
_cell.length_b   1.000
_cell.length_c   1.000
_cell.angle_alpha   90.00
_cell.angle_beta   90.00
_cell.angle_gamma   90.00
#
_symmetry.space_group_name_H-M   'P 1'
#
loop_
_entity.id
_entity.type
_entity.pdbx_description
1 polymer ?
#
loop_
_entity_poly.entity_id
_entity_poly.type
_entity_poly.pdbx_seq_one_letter_code
_entity_poly.pdbx_strand_id
1 'polypeptide(L)'
;MQPFETMKFRHTWRPYQARVIDAVHEHLDDKRLHVVAAPGAGKTTLGLEIFRLLGKPTLVLSPTRVIRDQWIERLRDFTEDEAPIDWVSDSLNSPKVLTSITYQSLHANLRRNEDSPSEGDDEESLPSEEQSLEESEVDCFIQTIKAHNIQVLILDEAHHLRSEWWKALERVCQIFPDLVLVSLTATPPYDSQDKEWQRYEQLCGPIDEEISVPELVKAGTLCPHQDFVWICQLSEREKQRVQEYDERVSALCTTLFDSPQFEDVVLSHPWLSQQRNESEITKDPQAAIALLVFIKAKSLPSNGGLMTQLDMRTEEIPTLGRRWWQVLIENILFSKTTLFTEEQQKFVDELKKQLRASELLRKRELSLERERRIERSLSLSSSKIGACAAIHKIEYKYRKSALRQVVLTDYIRDEQHNSHVDTGEVNLGALPVFEQLVSSSAIPDQLGLLTGRISVIPTQKLPLLLRVIESKNVTTEPFDQKGKYQKVSAPLNALTAAFTALLMQGDIKVLVGTRALLGEGWDAPAINSLILASTVGSFMLTNQMRGRAIRSTLTVKAKSAVFGI
;
A
#
# COMPACT_ATOMS: atom_id res chain seq x y z
N MET A 1 -2.91 -10.92 -41.43
CA MET A 1 -1.69 -11.52 -40.87
C MET A 1 -1.80 -11.42 -39.36
N GLN A 2 -1.57 -12.50 -38.61
CA GLN A 2 -1.49 -12.38 -37.16
C GLN A 2 -0.21 -11.59 -36.80
N PRO A 3 -0.24 -10.74 -35.77
CA PRO A 3 0.84 -9.78 -35.50
C PRO A 3 2.16 -10.42 -35.04
N PHE A 4 2.15 -11.71 -34.72
CA PHE A 4 3.24 -12.41 -34.06
C PHE A 4 4.52 -12.53 -34.90
N GLU A 5 4.40 -12.58 -36.24
CA GLU A 5 5.55 -12.71 -37.15
C GLU A 5 6.27 -11.37 -37.41
N THR A 6 5.55 -10.25 -37.25
CA THR A 6 6.09 -8.91 -37.48
C THR A 6 6.55 -8.21 -36.20
N MET A 7 6.05 -8.64 -35.04
CA MET A 7 6.52 -8.14 -33.75
C MET A 7 7.97 -8.58 -33.49
N LYS A 8 8.87 -7.60 -33.32
CA LYS A 8 10.24 -7.87 -32.90
C LYS A 8 10.70 -6.79 -31.93
N PHE A 9 11.13 -7.21 -30.75
CA PHE A 9 11.70 -6.26 -29.79
C PHE A 9 12.91 -5.56 -30.39
N ARG A 10 12.87 -4.23 -30.44
CA ARG A 10 13.88 -3.40 -31.14
C ARG A 10 15.12 -3.11 -30.30
N HIS A 11 15.11 -3.50 -29.03
CA HIS A 11 16.22 -3.29 -28.10
C HIS A 11 16.85 -4.62 -27.66
N THR A 12 17.96 -4.52 -26.93
CA THR A 12 18.65 -5.68 -26.38
C THR A 12 17.99 -6.14 -25.08
N TRP A 13 17.65 -7.41 -25.00
CA TRP A 13 17.19 -8.03 -23.76
C TRP A 13 18.24 -7.93 -22.65
N ARG A 14 17.80 -7.63 -21.43
CA ARG A 14 18.66 -7.71 -20.26
C ARG A 14 18.87 -9.17 -19.86
N PRO A 15 20.00 -9.55 -19.23
CA PRO A 15 20.31 -10.94 -18.91
C PRO A 15 19.20 -11.64 -18.11
N TYR A 16 18.59 -10.94 -17.15
CA TYR A 16 17.49 -11.46 -16.35
C TYR A 16 16.18 -11.61 -17.13
N GLN A 17 15.93 -10.76 -18.15
CA GLN A 17 14.76 -10.90 -19.02
C GLN A 17 14.92 -12.08 -19.97
N ALA A 18 16.11 -12.21 -20.56
CA ALA A 18 16.44 -13.34 -21.44
C ALA A 18 16.28 -14.68 -20.70
N ARG A 19 16.78 -14.78 -19.45
CA ARG A 19 16.60 -15.96 -18.60
C ARG A 19 15.12 -16.36 -18.47
N VAL A 20 14.24 -15.40 -18.14
CA VAL A 20 12.80 -15.69 -18.01
C VAL A 20 12.20 -16.08 -19.35
N ILE A 21 12.55 -15.38 -20.44
CA ILE A 21 12.07 -15.66 -21.80
C ILE A 21 12.44 -17.08 -22.24
N ASP A 22 13.68 -17.49 -22.01
CA ASP A 22 14.20 -18.80 -22.41
C ASP A 22 13.51 -19.93 -21.63
N ALA A 23 13.10 -19.67 -20.39
CA ALA A 23 12.43 -20.64 -19.51
C ALA A 23 10.89 -20.68 -19.66
N VAL A 24 10.26 -19.75 -20.41
CA VAL A 24 8.78 -19.68 -20.53
C VAL A 24 8.16 -21.01 -20.93
N HIS A 25 8.75 -21.72 -21.90
CA HIS A 25 8.18 -22.98 -22.38
C HIS A 25 8.36 -24.15 -21.42
N GLU A 26 9.31 -24.07 -20.49
CA GLU A 26 9.57 -25.10 -19.47
C GLU A 26 8.56 -25.02 -18.32
N HIS A 27 8.02 -23.83 -18.05
CA HIS A 27 7.11 -23.59 -16.92
C HIS A 27 5.62 -23.74 -17.28
N LEU A 28 5.26 -23.88 -18.56
CA LEU A 28 3.87 -23.91 -19.04
C LEU A 28 3.20 -25.31 -19.00
N ASP A 29 3.76 -26.26 -18.24
CA ASP A 29 3.23 -27.62 -18.11
C ASP A 29 1.83 -27.65 -17.49
N ASP A 30 1.58 -26.80 -16.50
CA ASP A 30 0.27 -26.63 -15.83
C ASP A 30 -0.60 -25.50 -16.43
N LYS A 31 -0.17 -24.95 -17.57
CA LYS A 31 -0.76 -23.78 -18.24
C LYS A 31 -0.69 -22.49 -17.44
N ARG A 32 0.14 -22.42 -16.40
CA ARG A 32 0.36 -21.21 -15.61
C ARG A 32 1.80 -20.75 -15.77
N LEU A 33 1.99 -19.45 -15.65
CA LEU A 33 3.30 -18.83 -15.61
C LEU A 33 3.24 -17.68 -14.62
N HIS A 34 3.96 -17.80 -13.53
CA HIS A 34 3.98 -16.81 -12.46
C HIS A 34 5.36 -16.20 -12.33
N VAL A 35 5.48 -14.96 -12.79
CA VAL A 35 6.73 -14.20 -12.76
C VAL A 35 6.64 -13.10 -11.71
N VAL A 36 7.50 -13.20 -10.71
CA VAL A 36 7.72 -12.14 -9.72
C VAL A 36 8.88 -11.29 -10.17
N ALA A 37 8.61 -10.04 -10.56
CA ALA A 37 9.63 -9.17 -11.12
C ALA A 37 9.60 -7.79 -10.45
N ALA A 38 10.70 -7.46 -9.77
CA ALA A 38 10.81 -6.22 -9.01
C ALA A 38 10.52 -4.97 -9.87
N PRO A 39 10.01 -3.87 -9.28
CA PRO A 39 9.68 -2.67 -10.04
C PRO A 39 10.88 -2.15 -10.82
N GLY A 40 10.69 -1.86 -12.11
CA GLY A 40 11.78 -1.47 -13.02
C GLY A 40 12.40 -2.63 -13.80
N ALA A 41 12.06 -3.90 -13.52
CA ALA A 41 12.49 -5.05 -14.32
C ALA A 41 11.95 -5.05 -15.76
N GLY A 42 10.93 -4.24 -16.05
CA GLY A 42 10.29 -4.20 -17.38
C GLY A 42 9.23 -5.28 -17.57
N LYS A 43 8.37 -5.51 -16.56
CA LYS A 43 7.27 -6.49 -16.59
C LYS A 43 6.40 -6.39 -17.84
N THR A 44 6.01 -5.18 -18.22
CA THR A 44 5.22 -4.93 -19.44
C THR A 44 5.94 -5.44 -20.69
N THR A 45 7.24 -5.14 -20.83
CA THR A 45 8.04 -5.58 -21.99
C THR A 45 8.19 -7.10 -22.01
N LEU A 46 8.40 -7.71 -20.83
CA LEU A 46 8.43 -9.16 -20.68
C LEU A 46 7.09 -9.81 -21.05
N GLY A 47 5.99 -9.24 -20.58
CA GLY A 47 4.64 -9.73 -20.86
C GLY A 47 4.24 -9.61 -22.33
N LEU A 48 4.67 -8.55 -23.02
CA LEU A 48 4.49 -8.40 -24.47
C LEU A 48 5.30 -9.45 -25.26
N GLU A 49 6.49 -9.81 -24.78
CA GLU A 49 7.26 -10.89 -25.38
C GLU A 49 6.64 -12.26 -25.11
N ILE A 50 6.11 -12.50 -23.90
CA ILE A 50 5.34 -13.72 -23.60
C ILE A 50 4.10 -13.81 -24.51
N PHE A 51 3.38 -12.70 -24.71
CA PHE A 51 2.27 -12.63 -25.68
C PHE A 51 2.72 -13.03 -27.09
N ARG A 52 3.88 -12.53 -27.54
CA ARG A 52 4.46 -12.86 -28.85
C ARG A 52 4.82 -14.34 -28.96
N LEU A 53 5.45 -14.91 -27.93
CA LEU A 53 5.89 -16.30 -27.88
C LEU A 53 4.71 -17.27 -27.84
N LEU A 54 3.66 -16.92 -27.11
CA LEU A 54 2.46 -17.75 -27.01
C LEU A 54 1.63 -17.73 -28.31
N GLY A 55 1.67 -16.64 -29.08
CA GLY A 55 1.05 -16.59 -30.42
C GLY A 55 -0.47 -16.72 -30.40
N LYS A 56 -1.12 -16.28 -29.32
CA LYS A 56 -2.54 -16.55 -29.03
C LYS A 56 -3.33 -15.27 -28.71
N PRO A 57 -4.65 -15.23 -28.98
CA PRO A 57 -5.50 -14.11 -28.57
C PRO A 57 -5.45 -13.92 -27.05
N THR A 58 -5.11 -12.71 -26.63
CA THR A 58 -4.70 -12.42 -25.25
C THR A 58 -5.46 -11.25 -24.66
N LEU A 59 -5.90 -11.44 -23.41
CA LEU A 59 -6.50 -10.40 -22.58
C LEU A 59 -5.54 -10.01 -21.47
N VAL A 60 -5.24 -8.72 -21.34
CA VAL A 60 -4.43 -8.15 -20.26
C VAL A 60 -5.33 -7.42 -19.28
N LEU A 61 -5.25 -7.79 -18.01
CA LEU A 61 -5.93 -7.12 -16.90
C LEU A 61 -4.93 -6.30 -16.10
N SER A 62 -5.19 -5.00 -15.97
CA SER A 62 -4.35 -4.05 -15.24
C SER A 62 -5.12 -3.35 -14.10
N PRO A 63 -4.46 -2.89 -13.03
CA PRO A 63 -5.13 -2.22 -11.91
C PRO A 63 -5.64 -0.82 -12.24
N THR A 64 -4.94 -0.07 -13.10
CA THR A 64 -5.27 1.33 -13.43
C THR A 64 -5.22 1.60 -14.93
N ARG A 65 -5.92 2.65 -15.37
CA ARG A 65 -5.91 3.09 -16.78
C ARG A 65 -4.50 3.47 -17.25
N VAL A 66 -3.70 4.07 -16.37
CA VAL A 66 -2.30 4.44 -16.68
C VAL A 66 -1.46 3.21 -17.03
N ILE A 67 -1.63 2.10 -16.29
CA ILE A 67 -0.89 0.87 -16.56
C ILE A 67 -1.39 0.20 -17.84
N ARG A 68 -2.71 0.15 -18.05
CA ARG A 68 -3.32 -0.31 -19.31
C ARG A 68 -2.75 0.43 -20.52
N ASP A 69 -2.72 1.77 -20.46
CA ASP A 69 -2.23 2.61 -21.55
C ASP A 69 -0.73 2.39 -21.79
N GLN A 70 0.03 2.12 -20.73
CA GLN A 70 1.45 1.75 -20.83
C GLN A 70 1.68 0.43 -21.59
N TRP A 71 0.79 -0.56 -21.48
CA TRP A 71 0.87 -1.79 -22.28
C TRP A 71 0.73 -1.49 -23.78
N ILE A 72 -0.22 -0.63 -24.13
CA ILE A 72 -0.48 -0.25 -25.53
C ILE A 72 0.66 0.62 -26.07
N GLU A 73 1.14 1.59 -25.29
CA GLU A 73 2.24 2.46 -25.70
C GLU A 73 3.54 1.68 -25.94
N ARG A 74 3.85 0.70 -25.08
CA ARG A 74 5.05 -0.14 -25.19
C ARG A 74 5.07 -1.06 -26.40
N LEU A 75 3.95 -1.27 -27.09
CA LEU A 75 3.95 -2.02 -28.34
C LEU A 75 4.78 -1.36 -29.43
N ARG A 76 4.98 -0.03 -29.36
CA ARG A 76 5.87 0.71 -30.27
C ARG A 76 7.32 0.23 -30.21
N ASP A 77 7.75 -0.36 -29.09
CA ASP A 77 9.09 -0.95 -28.95
C ASP A 77 9.22 -2.27 -29.75
N PHE A 78 8.10 -2.82 -30.21
CA PHE A 78 7.99 -4.09 -30.96
C PHE A 78 7.53 -3.92 -32.41
N THR A 79 7.04 -2.72 -32.81
CA THR A 79 6.52 -2.43 -34.14
C THR A 79 7.29 -1.29 -34.82
N GLU A 80 7.29 -1.26 -36.16
CA GLU A 80 7.95 -0.21 -36.95
C GLU A 80 7.04 1.02 -37.21
N ASP A 81 5.72 0.84 -37.17
CA ASP A 81 4.74 1.88 -37.50
C ASP A 81 4.37 2.79 -36.30
N GLU A 82 4.27 4.10 -36.56
CA GLU A 82 3.74 5.11 -35.61
C GLU A 82 2.20 5.18 -35.57
N ALA A 83 1.53 4.43 -36.44
CA ALA A 83 0.07 4.43 -36.59
C ALA A 83 -0.63 3.65 -35.44
N PRO A 84 -1.92 3.93 -35.16
CA PRO A 84 -2.69 3.11 -34.22
C PRO A 84 -2.73 1.66 -34.72
N ILE A 85 -2.39 0.74 -33.80
CA ILE A 85 -2.23 -0.67 -34.13
C ILE A 85 -3.61 -1.32 -34.27
N ASP A 86 -3.96 -1.73 -35.49
CA ASP A 86 -5.30 -2.23 -35.83
C ASP A 86 -5.71 -3.51 -35.10
N TRP A 87 -4.78 -4.28 -34.55
CA TRP A 87 -5.04 -5.53 -33.82
C TRP A 87 -5.05 -5.38 -32.28
N VAL A 88 -4.97 -4.15 -31.78
CA VAL A 88 -5.03 -3.81 -30.35
C VAL A 88 -6.37 -3.16 -30.01
N SER A 89 -6.89 -3.46 -28.82
CA SER A 89 -8.07 -2.82 -28.24
C SER A 89 -7.85 -2.47 -26.78
N ASP A 90 -8.51 -1.39 -26.34
CA ASP A 90 -8.59 -0.96 -24.95
C ASP A 90 -9.98 -1.15 -24.33
N SER A 91 -10.88 -1.85 -25.06
CA SER A 91 -12.29 -2.03 -24.74
C SER A 91 -12.76 -3.48 -24.95
N LEU A 92 -13.57 -3.97 -24.02
CA LEU A 92 -14.24 -5.27 -24.11
C LEU A 92 -15.38 -5.31 -25.14
N ASN A 93 -15.86 -4.16 -25.60
CA ASN A 93 -16.94 -4.08 -26.59
C ASN A 93 -16.44 -4.31 -28.02
N SER A 94 -15.14 -4.17 -28.24
CA SER A 94 -14.48 -4.39 -29.52
C SER A 94 -13.12 -5.07 -29.32
N PRO A 95 -13.09 -6.27 -28.70
CA PRO A 95 -11.85 -6.93 -28.37
C PRO A 95 -11.14 -7.38 -29.65
N LYS A 96 -9.81 -7.33 -29.61
CA LYS A 96 -8.92 -7.71 -30.71
C LYS A 96 -7.87 -8.70 -30.21
N VAL A 97 -6.89 -9.01 -31.07
CA VAL A 97 -5.84 -10.02 -30.81
C VAL A 97 -5.13 -9.77 -29.48
N LEU A 98 -4.84 -8.50 -29.18
CA LEU A 98 -4.42 -8.06 -27.85
C LEU A 98 -5.45 -7.06 -27.32
N THR A 99 -6.09 -7.39 -26.21
CA THR A 99 -7.03 -6.50 -25.55
C THR A 99 -6.49 -6.17 -24.16
N SER A 100 -6.27 -4.89 -23.85
CA SER A 100 -5.81 -4.45 -22.53
C SER A 100 -6.89 -3.63 -21.84
N ILE A 101 -7.31 -4.04 -20.66
CA ILE A 101 -8.38 -3.39 -19.90
C ILE A 101 -8.01 -3.29 -18.42
N THR A 102 -8.78 -2.51 -17.67
CA THR A 102 -8.66 -2.48 -16.21
C THR A 102 -9.61 -3.46 -15.54
N TYR A 103 -9.28 -3.93 -14.33
CA TYR A 103 -10.22 -4.74 -13.53
C TYR A 103 -11.57 -4.02 -13.31
N GLN A 104 -11.54 -2.70 -13.14
CA GLN A 104 -12.77 -1.89 -13.00
C GLN A 104 -13.57 -1.81 -14.30
N SER A 105 -12.91 -1.66 -15.45
CA SER A 105 -13.56 -1.63 -16.76
C SER A 105 -14.24 -2.96 -17.09
N LEU A 106 -13.67 -4.07 -16.63
CA LEU A 106 -14.32 -5.37 -16.71
C LEU A 106 -15.63 -5.36 -15.90
N HIS A 107 -15.57 -4.96 -14.62
CA HIS A 107 -16.75 -4.82 -13.76
C HIS A 107 -17.86 -3.95 -14.37
N ALA A 108 -17.50 -2.78 -14.89
CA ALA A 108 -18.46 -1.81 -15.41
C ALA A 108 -19.13 -2.27 -16.73
N ASN A 109 -18.42 -3.01 -17.59
CA ASN A 109 -19.02 -3.56 -18.81
C ASN A 109 -19.96 -4.74 -18.52
N LEU A 110 -19.69 -5.52 -17.47
CA LEU A 110 -20.55 -6.65 -17.08
C LEU A 110 -21.91 -6.15 -16.57
N ARG A 111 -21.95 -5.04 -15.82
CA ARG A 111 -23.21 -4.40 -15.38
C ARG A 111 -24.01 -3.75 -16.50
N ARG A 112 -23.35 -3.20 -17.53
CA ARG A 112 -24.05 -2.56 -18.67
C ARG A 112 -24.85 -3.54 -19.53
N ASN A 113 -24.59 -4.83 -19.46
CA ASN A 113 -25.36 -5.84 -20.18
C ASN A 113 -26.69 -6.21 -19.49
N GLU A 114 -26.94 -5.73 -18.26
CA GLU A 114 -28.18 -5.98 -17.52
C GLU A 114 -29.15 -4.79 -17.52
N ASP A 115 -28.69 -3.56 -17.82
CA ASP A 115 -29.54 -2.37 -17.83
C ASP A 115 -29.61 -1.66 -19.20
N SER A 116 -30.82 -1.60 -19.76
CA SER A 116 -31.20 -0.67 -20.84
C SER A 116 -30.91 0.80 -20.45
N PRO A 117 -30.63 1.70 -21.41
CA PRO A 117 -29.91 2.93 -21.14
C PRO A 117 -30.77 3.95 -20.37
N SER A 118 -30.23 4.46 -19.26
CA SER A 118 -30.59 5.78 -18.75
C SER A 118 -29.36 6.67 -18.82
N GLU A 119 -29.48 7.77 -19.56
CA GLU A 119 -28.49 8.84 -19.64
C GLU A 119 -28.47 9.58 -18.31
N GLY A 120 -27.27 9.76 -17.76
CA GLY A 120 -27.02 10.52 -16.54
C GLY A 120 -25.54 10.50 -16.22
N ASP A 121 -24.84 11.53 -16.68
CA ASP A 121 -23.53 11.92 -16.16
C ASP A 121 -23.63 12.10 -14.65
N ASP A 122 -22.80 11.41 -13.87
CA ASP A 122 -22.08 11.98 -12.73
C ASP A 122 -21.23 10.94 -11.97
N GLU A 123 -20.11 11.47 -11.44
CA GLU A 123 -19.39 11.07 -10.23
C GLU A 123 -18.29 10.00 -10.26
N GLU A 124 -17.06 10.53 -10.31
CA GLU A 124 -15.89 10.08 -9.56
C GLU A 124 -16.24 9.71 -8.10
N SER A 125 -16.50 8.44 -7.86
CA SER A 125 -16.41 7.86 -6.53
C SER A 125 -15.77 6.47 -6.63
N LEU A 126 -14.70 6.26 -5.86
CA LEU A 126 -14.15 4.92 -5.63
C LEU A 126 -15.26 4.06 -5.01
N PRO A 127 -15.53 2.83 -5.50
CA PRO A 127 -16.59 2.01 -4.93
C PRO A 127 -16.23 1.66 -3.48
N SER A 128 -17.19 1.90 -2.58
CA SER A 128 -17.18 1.46 -1.19
C SER A 128 -16.95 -0.05 -1.04
N GLU A 129 -16.26 -0.44 0.03
CA GLU A 129 -15.61 -1.74 0.29
C GLU A 129 -16.52 -3.00 0.40
N GLU A 130 -17.80 -2.97 -0.01
CA GLU A 130 -18.74 -4.09 0.24
C GLU A 130 -19.77 -4.31 -0.88
N GLN A 131 -19.36 -4.63 -2.12
CA GLN A 131 -20.29 -5.08 -3.16
C GLN A 131 -19.78 -6.35 -3.86
N SER A 132 -20.35 -7.49 -3.48
CA SER A 132 -20.09 -8.79 -4.10
C SER A 132 -20.47 -8.81 -5.57
N LEU A 133 -19.60 -9.37 -6.44
CA LEU A 133 -19.92 -9.72 -7.83
C LEU A 133 -21.16 -10.64 -7.89
N GLU A 134 -22.10 -10.34 -8.77
CA GLU A 134 -23.27 -11.20 -9.03
C GLU A 134 -22.87 -12.40 -9.91
N GLU A 135 -23.49 -13.56 -9.74
CA GLU A 135 -23.15 -14.77 -10.52
C GLU A 135 -23.33 -14.57 -12.04
N SER A 136 -24.24 -13.68 -12.44
CA SER A 136 -24.49 -13.29 -13.83
C SER A 136 -23.32 -12.53 -14.47
N GLU A 137 -22.63 -11.69 -13.70
CA GLU A 137 -21.46 -10.93 -14.17
C GLU A 137 -20.32 -11.88 -14.55
N VAL A 138 -20.09 -12.94 -13.75
CA VAL A 138 -19.05 -13.95 -14.04
C VAL A 138 -19.40 -14.76 -15.30
N ASP A 139 -20.67 -15.11 -15.48
CA ASP A 139 -21.13 -15.85 -16.67
C ASP A 139 -21.02 -15.00 -17.95
N CYS A 140 -21.26 -13.69 -17.88
CA CYS A 140 -21.04 -12.78 -19.01
C CYS A 140 -19.54 -12.67 -19.37
N PHE A 141 -18.66 -12.68 -18.38
CA PHE A 141 -17.21 -12.72 -18.64
C PHE A 141 -16.77 -14.02 -19.32
N ILE A 142 -17.29 -15.16 -18.86
CA ILE A 142 -17.08 -16.48 -19.50
C ILE A 142 -17.57 -16.48 -20.95
N GLN A 143 -18.74 -15.89 -21.22
CA GLN A 143 -19.26 -15.75 -22.59
C GLN A 143 -18.35 -14.88 -23.46
N THR A 144 -17.79 -13.81 -22.91
CA THR A 144 -16.87 -12.92 -23.63
C THR A 144 -15.58 -13.64 -24.03
N ILE A 145 -15.01 -14.44 -23.12
CA ILE A 145 -13.85 -15.30 -23.39
C ILE A 145 -14.14 -16.29 -24.53
N LYS A 146 -15.32 -16.92 -24.47
CA LYS A 146 -15.76 -17.89 -25.48
C LYS A 146 -16.01 -17.26 -26.85
N ALA A 147 -16.70 -16.13 -26.89
CA ALA A 147 -17.08 -15.43 -28.12
C ALA A 147 -15.87 -14.94 -28.91
N HIS A 148 -14.81 -14.52 -28.20
CA HIS A 148 -13.62 -13.95 -28.81
C HIS A 148 -12.42 -14.90 -28.83
N ASN A 149 -12.63 -16.17 -28.45
CA ASN A 149 -11.61 -17.22 -28.42
C ASN A 149 -10.33 -16.74 -27.71
N ILE A 150 -10.48 -16.14 -26.52
CA ILE A 150 -9.36 -15.70 -25.69
C ILE A 150 -8.70 -16.95 -25.11
N GLN A 151 -7.40 -17.12 -25.36
CA GLN A 151 -6.64 -18.31 -24.98
C GLN A 151 -5.53 -18.03 -23.97
N VAL A 152 -5.20 -16.75 -23.75
CA VAL A 152 -4.22 -16.32 -22.75
C VAL A 152 -4.80 -15.18 -21.93
N LEU A 153 -4.64 -15.27 -20.62
CA LEU A 153 -4.98 -14.20 -19.69
C LEU A 153 -3.71 -13.73 -18.98
N ILE A 154 -3.37 -12.44 -19.12
CA ILE A 154 -2.25 -11.82 -18.41
C ILE A 154 -2.79 -10.96 -17.27
N LEU A 155 -2.39 -11.28 -16.05
CA LEU A 155 -2.70 -10.53 -14.84
C LEU A 155 -1.50 -9.65 -14.47
N ASP A 156 -1.60 -8.33 -14.68
CA ASP A 156 -0.57 -7.38 -14.26
C ASP A 156 -0.84 -6.85 -12.86
N GLU A 157 0.20 -6.82 -12.04
CA GLU A 157 0.13 -6.58 -10.60
C GLU A 157 -0.92 -7.46 -9.91
N ALA A 158 -0.82 -8.78 -10.14
CA ALA A 158 -1.78 -9.79 -9.68
C ALA A 158 -2.07 -9.75 -8.16
N HIS A 159 -1.20 -9.18 -7.33
CA HIS A 159 -1.49 -8.98 -5.90
C HIS A 159 -2.62 -7.97 -5.63
N HIS A 160 -3.01 -7.13 -6.60
CA HIS A 160 -4.15 -6.22 -6.50
C HIS A 160 -5.49 -6.92 -6.73
N LEU A 161 -5.48 -8.22 -7.09
CA LEU A 161 -6.69 -9.01 -7.22
C LEU A 161 -7.46 -8.97 -5.90
N ARG A 162 -8.61 -8.31 -5.91
CA ARG A 162 -9.53 -8.33 -4.78
C ARG A 162 -10.04 -9.75 -4.56
N SER A 163 -10.45 -10.04 -3.32
CA SER A 163 -11.01 -11.34 -2.90
C SER A 163 -12.20 -11.82 -3.76
N GLU A 164 -12.86 -10.92 -4.47
CA GLU A 164 -14.00 -11.20 -5.35
C GLU A 164 -13.56 -11.65 -6.76
N TRP A 165 -12.56 -10.99 -7.35
CA TRP A 165 -12.01 -11.36 -8.68
C TRP A 165 -11.37 -12.73 -8.68
N TRP A 166 -10.84 -13.13 -7.52
CA TRP A 166 -10.35 -14.47 -7.29
C TRP A 166 -11.32 -15.55 -7.74
N LYS A 167 -12.56 -15.49 -7.25
CA LYS A 167 -13.61 -16.50 -7.50
C LYS A 167 -14.00 -16.53 -8.98
N ALA A 168 -14.10 -15.37 -9.59
CA ALA A 168 -14.43 -15.24 -11.00
C ALA A 168 -13.36 -15.88 -11.90
N LEU A 169 -12.08 -15.56 -11.63
CA LEU A 169 -10.95 -16.10 -12.39
C LEU A 169 -10.76 -17.60 -12.16
N GLU A 170 -10.97 -18.08 -10.93
CA GLU A 170 -10.93 -19.51 -10.62
C GLU A 170 -12.00 -20.28 -11.41
N ARG A 171 -13.24 -19.77 -11.45
CA ARG A 171 -14.33 -20.36 -12.24
C ARG A 171 -14.03 -20.34 -13.74
N VAL A 172 -13.42 -19.28 -14.26
CA VAL A 172 -12.96 -19.20 -15.66
C VAL A 172 -11.92 -20.28 -15.96
N CYS A 173 -10.92 -20.46 -15.08
CA CYS A 173 -9.88 -21.48 -15.26
C CYS A 173 -10.45 -22.91 -15.18
N GLN A 174 -11.49 -23.14 -14.37
CA GLN A 174 -12.17 -24.43 -14.31
C GLN A 174 -12.96 -24.74 -15.59
N ILE A 175 -13.56 -23.74 -16.23
CA ILE A 175 -14.36 -23.90 -17.46
C ILE A 175 -13.46 -24.01 -18.70
N PHE A 176 -12.33 -23.30 -18.72
CA PHE A 176 -11.37 -23.31 -19.82
C PHE A 176 -10.02 -23.88 -19.35
N PRO A 177 -9.87 -25.21 -19.25
CA PRO A 177 -8.63 -25.84 -18.76
C PRO A 177 -7.42 -25.61 -19.70
N ASP A 178 -7.67 -25.29 -20.98
CA ASP A 178 -6.62 -24.99 -21.96
C ASP A 178 -6.16 -23.51 -21.96
N LEU A 179 -6.79 -22.67 -21.13
CA LEU A 179 -6.45 -21.25 -21.00
C LEU A 179 -5.09 -21.11 -20.31
N VAL A 180 -4.17 -20.34 -20.92
CA VAL A 180 -2.88 -20.05 -20.31
C VAL A 180 -3.00 -18.82 -19.42
N LEU A 181 -2.62 -18.95 -18.15
CA LEU A 181 -2.63 -17.85 -17.20
C LEU A 181 -1.22 -17.34 -16.94
N VAL A 182 -0.97 -16.06 -17.22
CA VAL A 182 0.33 -15.41 -16.96
C VAL A 182 0.14 -14.37 -15.87
N SER A 183 0.78 -14.56 -14.72
CA SER A 183 0.71 -13.65 -13.59
C SER A 183 2.02 -12.88 -13.46
N LEU A 184 1.96 -11.55 -13.58
CA LEU A 184 3.11 -10.65 -13.45
C LEU A 184 2.91 -9.78 -12.20
N THR A 185 3.81 -9.89 -11.22
CA THR A 185 3.70 -9.11 -9.98
C THR A 185 5.07 -8.62 -9.51
N ALA A 186 5.13 -7.43 -8.90
CA ALA A 186 6.37 -7.01 -8.22
C ALA A 186 6.47 -7.51 -6.77
N THR A 187 5.32 -7.75 -6.14
CA THR A 187 5.20 -7.92 -4.70
C THR A 187 4.05 -8.86 -4.42
N PRO A 188 4.27 -10.18 -4.49
CA PRO A 188 3.25 -11.13 -4.07
C PRO A 188 2.95 -10.92 -2.57
N PRO A 189 1.75 -11.32 -2.10
CA PRO A 189 1.23 -10.96 -0.79
C PRO A 189 1.85 -11.79 0.35
N TYR A 190 3.17 -11.73 0.53
CA TYR A 190 3.91 -12.47 1.57
C TYR A 190 3.43 -12.15 3.00
N ASP A 191 2.96 -10.92 3.24
CA ASP A 191 2.52 -10.44 4.56
C ASP A 191 1.00 -10.65 4.80
N SER A 192 0.30 -11.32 3.89
CA SER A 192 -1.14 -11.56 4.01
C SER A 192 -1.46 -12.69 4.99
N GLN A 193 -2.72 -12.76 5.46
CA GLN A 193 -3.16 -13.90 6.28
C GLN A 193 -2.99 -15.20 5.48
N ASP A 194 -2.67 -16.32 6.15
CA ASP A 194 -2.41 -17.62 5.48
C ASP A 194 -3.47 -18.01 4.44
N LYS A 195 -4.74 -17.59 4.63
CA LYS A 195 -5.84 -17.82 3.68
C LYS A 195 -5.75 -17.02 2.38
N GLU A 196 -5.24 -15.80 2.42
CA GLU A 196 -5.07 -14.96 1.22
C GLU A 196 -3.90 -15.44 0.38
N TRP A 197 -2.80 -15.85 1.02
CA TRP A 197 -1.68 -16.48 0.33
C TRP A 197 -2.08 -17.80 -0.33
N GLN A 198 -2.73 -18.70 0.43
CA GLN A 198 -3.20 -20.00 -0.09
C GLN A 198 -4.16 -19.84 -1.26
N ARG A 199 -5.02 -18.82 -1.21
CA ARG A 199 -5.79 -18.41 -2.38
C ARG A 199 -4.79 -18.04 -3.45
N TYR A 200 -4.08 -16.92 -3.34
CA TYR A 200 -3.15 -16.40 -4.36
C TYR A 200 -2.32 -17.47 -5.12
N GLU A 201 -1.77 -18.44 -4.41
CA GLU A 201 -1.03 -19.59 -4.96
C GLU A 201 -1.90 -20.56 -5.78
N GLN A 202 -3.15 -20.83 -5.39
CA GLN A 202 -4.07 -21.73 -6.10
C GLN A 202 -4.50 -21.24 -7.51
N LEU A 203 -4.56 -19.93 -7.76
CA LEU A 203 -4.84 -19.37 -9.10
C LEU A 203 -3.56 -19.19 -9.90
N CYS A 204 -2.57 -18.51 -9.31
CA CYS A 204 -1.37 -18.12 -10.05
C CYS A 204 -0.42 -19.29 -10.27
N GLY A 205 -0.48 -20.33 -9.41
CA GLY A 205 0.53 -21.38 -9.34
C GLY A 205 1.72 -20.99 -8.45
N PRO A 206 2.69 -21.90 -8.30
CA PRO A 206 3.96 -21.59 -7.64
C PRO A 206 4.67 -20.44 -8.36
N ILE A 207 5.63 -19.78 -7.72
CA ILE A 207 6.45 -18.76 -8.38
C ILE A 207 7.48 -19.49 -9.25
N ASP A 208 7.35 -19.39 -10.58
CA ASP A 208 8.23 -20.06 -11.54
C ASP A 208 9.55 -19.31 -11.72
N GLU A 209 9.46 -17.98 -11.81
CA GLU A 209 10.60 -17.10 -12.03
C GLU A 209 10.56 -15.87 -11.14
N GLU A 210 11.70 -15.55 -10.52
CA GLU A 210 11.88 -14.35 -9.73
C GLU A 210 13.04 -13.49 -10.26
N ILE A 211 12.76 -12.21 -10.53
CA ILE A 211 13.75 -11.18 -10.85
C ILE A 211 13.90 -10.27 -9.63
N SER A 212 14.98 -10.51 -8.88
CA SER A 212 15.27 -9.80 -7.63
C SER A 212 15.84 -8.39 -7.86
N VAL A 213 15.68 -7.51 -6.87
CA VAL A 213 16.28 -6.15 -6.90
C VAL A 213 17.82 -6.18 -7.05
N PRO A 214 18.58 -7.04 -6.33
CA PRO A 214 20.03 -7.13 -6.50
C PRO A 214 20.44 -7.50 -7.94
N GLU A 215 19.68 -8.35 -8.61
CA GLU A 215 19.93 -8.73 -10.01
C GLU A 215 19.77 -7.52 -10.94
N LEU A 216 18.74 -6.69 -10.71
CA LEU A 216 18.54 -5.44 -11.45
C LEU A 216 19.65 -4.41 -11.22
N VAL A 217 20.19 -4.33 -10.00
CA VAL A 217 21.33 -3.45 -9.67
C VAL A 217 22.61 -3.96 -10.33
N LYS A 218 22.86 -5.28 -10.29
CA LYS A 218 24.02 -5.91 -10.95
C LYS A 218 23.98 -5.71 -12.47
N ALA A 219 22.79 -5.74 -13.07
CA ALA A 219 22.58 -5.49 -14.49
C ALA A 219 22.60 -3.99 -14.88
N GLY A 220 22.73 -3.07 -13.91
CA GLY A 220 22.74 -1.62 -14.14
C GLY A 220 21.38 -1.01 -14.50
N THR A 221 20.29 -1.78 -14.42
CA THR A 221 18.92 -1.29 -14.65
C THR A 221 18.42 -0.44 -13.48
N LEU A 222 18.79 -0.80 -12.25
CA LEU A 222 18.54 -0.01 -11.05
C LEU A 222 19.84 0.56 -10.49
N CYS A 223 19.78 1.78 -9.95
CA CYS A 223 20.92 2.31 -9.20
C CYS A 223 21.12 1.52 -7.89
N PRO A 224 22.37 1.34 -7.45
CA PRO A 224 22.62 0.95 -6.06
C PRO A 224 22.04 2.02 -5.14
N HIS A 225 21.31 1.57 -4.13
CA HIS A 225 20.63 2.42 -3.17
C HIS A 225 20.79 1.88 -1.76
N GLN A 226 20.57 2.77 -0.78
CA GLN A 226 20.56 2.46 0.63
C GLN A 226 19.28 2.99 1.24
N ASP A 227 18.62 2.12 2.00
CA ASP A 227 17.42 2.43 2.77
C ASP A 227 17.86 2.80 4.19
N PHE A 228 17.53 4.01 4.64
CA PHE A 228 17.80 4.47 6.00
C PHE A 228 16.51 4.61 6.79
N VAL A 229 16.53 4.31 8.09
CA VAL A 229 15.41 4.57 9.01
C VAL A 229 15.78 5.73 9.94
N TRP A 230 14.94 6.76 9.99
CA TRP A 230 15.16 7.92 10.86
C TRP A 230 14.20 7.93 12.06
N ILE A 231 14.70 7.56 13.23
CA ILE A 231 13.88 7.50 14.44
C ILE A 231 13.63 8.91 14.97
N CYS A 232 12.37 9.34 14.96
CA CYS A 232 11.94 10.60 15.57
C CYS A 232 11.70 10.44 17.07
N GLN A 233 12.15 11.43 17.85
CA GLN A 233 11.77 11.53 19.25
C GLN A 233 10.39 12.18 19.37
N LEU A 234 9.58 11.66 20.30
CA LEU A 234 8.30 12.24 20.66
C LEU A 234 8.49 13.69 21.15
N SER A 235 7.59 14.57 20.74
CA SER A 235 7.48 15.90 21.35
C SER A 235 7.05 15.79 22.82
N GLU A 236 7.35 16.81 23.64
CA GLU A 236 6.96 16.81 25.05
C GLU A 236 5.45 16.63 25.25
N ARG A 237 4.62 17.20 24.36
CA ARG A 237 3.16 17.02 24.39
C ARG A 237 2.74 15.58 24.07
N GLU A 238 3.38 14.94 23.10
CA GLU A 238 3.10 13.53 22.76
C GLU A 238 3.55 12.59 23.86
N LYS A 239 4.72 12.85 24.47
CA LYS A 239 5.19 12.10 25.64
C LYS A 239 4.17 12.17 26.77
N GLN A 240 3.65 13.36 27.06
CA GLN A 240 2.62 13.54 28.08
C GLN A 240 1.34 12.75 27.75
N ARG A 241 0.85 12.79 26.51
CA ARG A 241 -0.33 12.00 26.09
C ARG A 241 -0.12 10.49 26.23
N VAL A 242 1.06 9.99 25.86
CA VAL A 242 1.41 8.57 26.01
C VAL A 242 1.48 8.21 27.50
N GLN A 243 2.11 9.07 28.32
CA GLN A 243 2.21 8.85 29.75
C GLN A 243 0.83 8.85 30.44
N GLU A 244 -0.05 9.79 30.13
CA GLU A 244 -1.43 9.83 30.65
C GLU A 244 -2.24 8.60 30.25
N TYR A 245 -2.02 8.06 29.05
CA TYR A 245 -2.62 6.79 28.63
C TYR A 245 -2.03 5.60 29.39
N ASP A 246 -0.71 5.55 29.53
CA ASP A 246 0.01 4.49 30.23
C ASP A 246 -0.40 4.42 31.71
N GLU A 247 -0.55 5.58 32.37
CA GLU A 247 -1.03 5.70 33.74
C GLU A 247 -2.48 5.22 33.87
N ARG A 248 -3.37 5.59 32.94
CA ARG A 248 -4.77 5.11 32.91
C ARG A 248 -4.85 3.60 32.76
N VAL A 249 -4.09 3.01 31.83
CA VAL A 249 -4.04 1.56 31.62
C VAL A 249 -3.48 0.86 32.85
N SER A 250 -2.39 1.38 33.42
CA SER A 250 -1.79 0.80 34.62
C SER A 250 -2.74 0.85 35.80
N ALA A 251 -3.42 1.97 36.05
CA ALA A 251 -4.38 2.11 37.13
C ALA A 251 -5.55 1.12 37.00
N LEU A 252 -6.06 0.93 35.78
CA LEU A 252 -7.11 -0.07 35.51
C LEU A 252 -6.59 -1.50 35.75
N CYS A 253 -5.42 -1.85 35.23
CA CYS A 253 -4.82 -3.16 35.42
C CYS A 253 -4.56 -3.45 36.92
N THR A 254 -4.06 -2.49 37.68
CA THR A 254 -3.86 -2.65 39.14
C THR A 254 -5.19 -2.82 39.86
N THR A 255 -6.19 -2.00 39.54
CA THR A 255 -7.53 -2.09 40.15
C THR A 255 -8.19 -3.46 39.88
N LEU A 256 -8.06 -3.97 38.65
CA LEU A 256 -8.58 -5.29 38.28
C LEU A 256 -7.76 -6.41 38.90
N PHE A 257 -6.44 -6.25 38.99
CA PHE A 257 -5.58 -7.22 39.64
C PHE A 257 -5.98 -7.36 41.11
N ASP A 258 -6.17 -6.27 41.85
CA ASP A 258 -6.50 -6.33 43.28
C ASP A 258 -7.98 -6.65 43.58
N SER A 259 -8.84 -6.72 42.56
CA SER A 259 -10.26 -7.00 42.72
C SER A 259 -10.54 -8.50 42.92
N PRO A 260 -11.10 -8.93 44.06
CA PRO A 260 -11.48 -10.32 44.29
C PRO A 260 -12.62 -10.77 43.36
N GLN A 261 -13.47 -9.84 42.90
CA GLN A 261 -14.54 -10.13 41.95
C GLN A 261 -13.98 -10.46 40.56
N PHE A 262 -12.92 -9.76 40.13
CA PHE A 262 -12.28 -10.06 38.86
C PHE A 262 -11.57 -11.42 38.90
N GLU A 263 -10.90 -11.73 40.02
CA GLU A 263 -10.28 -13.03 40.25
C GLU A 263 -11.29 -14.18 40.16
N ASP A 264 -12.44 -14.05 40.82
CA ASP A 264 -13.53 -15.05 40.75
C ASP A 264 -14.04 -15.25 39.32
N VAL A 265 -14.24 -14.16 38.58
CA VAL A 265 -14.64 -14.22 37.16
C VAL A 265 -13.61 -14.96 36.31
N VAL A 266 -12.31 -14.70 36.50
CA VAL A 266 -11.24 -15.40 35.76
C VAL A 266 -11.21 -16.89 36.11
N LEU A 267 -11.32 -17.25 37.39
CA LEU A 267 -11.22 -18.64 37.87
C LEU A 267 -12.45 -19.48 37.50
N SER A 268 -13.60 -18.85 37.31
CA SER A 268 -14.83 -19.50 36.84
C SER A 268 -14.78 -19.94 35.37
N HIS A 269 -13.72 -19.59 34.62
CA HIS A 269 -13.62 -19.91 33.20
C HIS A 269 -13.69 -21.45 32.96
N PRO A 270 -14.56 -21.94 32.06
CA PRO A 270 -14.78 -23.39 31.87
C PRO A 270 -13.52 -24.19 31.55
N TRP A 271 -12.59 -23.60 30.81
CA TRP A 271 -11.31 -24.24 30.48
C TRP A 271 -10.41 -24.53 31.70
N LEU A 272 -10.62 -23.84 32.82
CA LEU A 272 -9.91 -24.12 34.07
C LEU A 272 -10.52 -25.30 34.85
N SER A 273 -11.72 -25.74 34.49
CA SER A 273 -12.41 -26.87 35.11
C SER A 273 -11.94 -28.23 34.58
N GLN A 274 -12.33 -29.31 35.26
CA GLN A 274 -12.05 -30.69 34.81
C GLN A 274 -12.81 -31.07 33.53
N GLN A 275 -13.92 -30.40 33.19
CA GLN A 275 -14.74 -30.64 31.99
C GLN A 275 -14.40 -29.66 30.86
N ARG A 276 -13.11 -29.56 30.54
CA ARG A 276 -12.61 -28.67 29.48
C ARG A 276 -12.84 -29.24 28.08
N ASN A 277 -13.29 -28.39 27.16
CA ASN A 277 -13.41 -28.75 25.75
C ASN A 277 -12.09 -28.52 25.02
N GLU A 278 -11.35 -29.58 24.75
CA GLU A 278 -10.01 -29.51 24.13
C GLU A 278 -10.04 -28.84 22.75
N SER A 279 -11.12 -29.05 21.99
CA SER A 279 -11.28 -28.51 20.64
C SER A 279 -11.45 -26.99 20.58
N GLU A 280 -11.88 -26.36 21.67
CA GLU A 280 -12.02 -24.90 21.76
C GLU A 280 -10.71 -24.22 22.13
N ILE A 281 -9.90 -24.87 22.97
CA ILE A 281 -8.58 -24.36 23.39
C ILE A 281 -7.64 -24.31 22.18
N THR A 282 -7.67 -25.31 21.31
CA THR A 282 -6.88 -25.32 20.07
C THR A 282 -7.30 -24.20 19.10
N LYS A 283 -8.55 -23.73 19.15
CA LYS A 283 -9.04 -22.63 18.30
C LYS A 283 -8.58 -21.27 18.78
N ASP A 284 -8.38 -21.08 20.10
CA ASP A 284 -7.90 -19.83 20.69
C ASP A 284 -6.87 -20.10 21.81
N PRO A 285 -5.63 -20.48 21.45
CA PRO A 285 -4.59 -20.76 22.42
C PRO A 285 -4.12 -19.52 23.19
N GLN A 286 -4.30 -18.31 22.62
CA GLN A 286 -3.87 -17.08 23.27
C GLN A 286 -4.71 -16.78 24.51
N ALA A 287 -6.03 -16.98 24.43
CA ALA A 287 -6.89 -16.84 25.61
C ALA A 287 -6.52 -17.82 26.73
N ALA A 288 -6.20 -19.07 26.39
CA ALA A 288 -5.76 -20.08 27.35
C ALA A 288 -4.44 -19.68 28.04
N ILE A 289 -3.48 -19.15 27.28
CA ILE A 289 -2.23 -18.62 27.84
C ILE A 289 -2.50 -17.40 28.73
N ALA A 290 -3.40 -16.49 28.36
CA ALA A 290 -3.74 -15.32 29.16
C ALA A 290 -4.28 -15.70 30.56
N LEU A 291 -5.11 -16.74 30.65
CA LEU A 291 -5.59 -17.30 31.93
C LEU A 291 -4.42 -17.82 32.78
N LEU A 292 -3.50 -18.60 32.19
CA LEU A 292 -2.32 -19.11 32.90
C LEU A 292 -1.38 -18.00 33.37
N VAL A 293 -1.20 -16.97 32.54
CA VAL A 293 -0.40 -15.79 32.87
C VAL A 293 -0.98 -15.04 34.08
N PHE A 294 -2.31 -14.91 34.17
CA PHE A 294 -2.98 -14.32 35.33
C PHE A 294 -2.82 -15.17 36.60
N ILE A 295 -3.05 -16.49 36.51
CA ILE A 295 -2.87 -17.43 37.63
C ILE A 295 -1.43 -17.39 38.17
N LYS A 296 -0.45 -17.40 37.27
CA LYS A 296 0.98 -17.28 37.63
C LYS A 296 1.27 -15.95 38.31
N ALA A 297 0.75 -14.83 37.78
CA ALA A 297 0.97 -13.51 38.36
C ALA A 297 0.36 -13.36 39.77
N LYS A 298 -0.79 -14.00 40.02
CA LYS A 298 -1.45 -14.05 41.33
C LYS A 298 -0.86 -15.08 42.30
N SER A 299 0.13 -15.87 41.87
CA SER A 299 0.68 -16.99 42.66
C SER A 299 -0.38 -18.01 43.08
N LEU A 300 -1.40 -18.22 42.24
CA LEU A 300 -2.46 -19.20 42.46
C LEU A 300 -2.00 -20.61 42.06
N PRO A 301 -2.66 -21.68 42.55
CA PRO A 301 -2.31 -23.06 42.19
C PRO A 301 -2.33 -23.26 40.68
N SER A 302 -1.24 -23.79 40.13
CA SER A 302 -1.08 -24.00 38.70
C SER A 302 -2.11 -25.00 38.16
N ASN A 303 -2.75 -24.66 37.05
CA ASN A 303 -3.64 -25.60 36.36
C ASN A 303 -2.83 -26.55 35.47
N GLY A 304 -2.31 -27.63 36.07
CA GLY A 304 -1.53 -28.65 35.38
C GLY A 304 -2.27 -29.29 34.20
N GLY A 305 -3.60 -29.32 34.26
CA GLY A 305 -4.44 -29.69 33.13
C GLY A 305 -4.12 -28.82 31.92
N LEU A 306 -4.43 -27.52 31.99
CA LEU A 306 -4.34 -26.59 30.85
C LEU A 306 -2.93 -26.53 30.28
N MET A 307 -1.92 -26.60 31.16
CA MET A 307 -0.52 -26.64 30.78
C MET A 307 -0.14 -27.87 29.94
N THR A 308 -0.69 -29.05 30.29
CA THR A 308 -0.44 -30.29 29.54
C THR A 308 -1.03 -30.21 28.12
N GLN A 309 -2.18 -29.54 27.95
CA GLN A 309 -2.81 -29.37 26.64
C GLN A 309 -2.07 -28.39 25.73
N LEU A 310 -1.48 -27.34 26.31
CA LEU A 310 -0.67 -26.38 25.56
C LEU A 310 0.78 -26.83 25.39
N ASP A 311 1.15 -28.00 25.95
CA ASP A 311 2.52 -28.52 26.03
C ASP A 311 3.51 -27.46 26.59
N MET A 312 3.08 -26.77 27.65
CA MET A 312 3.83 -25.66 28.25
C MET A 312 4.33 -25.97 29.66
N ARG A 313 5.55 -25.53 29.96
CA ARG A 313 6.12 -25.56 31.32
C ARG A 313 5.84 -24.25 32.06
N THR A 314 5.86 -24.28 33.40
CA THR A 314 5.60 -23.08 34.23
C THR A 314 6.57 -21.93 33.92
N GLU A 315 7.81 -22.27 33.56
CA GLU A 315 8.88 -21.33 33.20
C GLU A 315 8.60 -20.61 31.87
N GLU A 316 7.92 -21.28 30.94
CA GLU A 316 7.58 -20.75 29.60
C GLU A 316 6.36 -19.83 29.62
N ILE A 317 5.58 -19.82 30.71
CA ILE A 317 4.44 -18.91 30.87
C ILE A 317 4.96 -17.45 30.93
N PRO A 318 4.52 -16.57 30.02
CA PRO A 318 4.94 -15.17 30.00
C PRO A 318 4.57 -14.38 31.26
N THR A 319 5.17 -13.20 31.43
CA THR A 319 4.76 -12.24 32.46
C THR A 319 3.48 -11.52 32.07
N LEU A 320 2.65 -11.14 33.06
CA LEU A 320 1.41 -10.39 32.83
C LEU A 320 1.70 -8.95 32.38
N GLY A 321 1.84 -8.79 31.06
CA GLY A 321 1.98 -7.51 30.37
C GLY A 321 0.69 -7.04 29.71
N ARG A 322 0.70 -5.86 29.09
CA ARG A 322 -0.48 -5.23 28.46
C ARG A 322 -1.16 -6.11 27.42
N ARG A 323 -0.38 -6.81 26.59
CA ARG A 323 -0.89 -7.78 25.61
C ARG A 323 -1.76 -8.86 26.27
N TRP A 324 -1.30 -9.44 27.37
CA TRP A 324 -2.04 -10.50 28.06
C TRP A 324 -3.26 -9.96 28.81
N TRP A 325 -3.18 -8.74 29.35
CA TRP A 325 -4.36 -8.04 29.88
C TRP A 325 -5.42 -7.81 28.81
N GLN A 326 -5.01 -7.40 27.60
CA GLN A 326 -5.92 -7.23 26.48
C GLN A 326 -6.62 -8.53 26.13
N VAL A 327 -5.88 -9.60 25.89
CA VAL A 327 -6.44 -10.92 25.55
C VAL A 327 -7.35 -11.45 26.66
N LEU A 328 -6.94 -11.31 27.92
CA LEU A 328 -7.73 -11.75 29.08
C LEU A 328 -9.07 -11.02 29.18
N ILE A 329 -9.05 -9.70 29.10
CA ILE A 329 -10.27 -8.89 29.22
C ILE A 329 -11.16 -9.09 27.98
N GLU A 330 -10.61 -9.15 26.78
CA GLU A 330 -11.39 -9.44 25.57
C GLU A 330 -12.09 -10.79 25.68
N ASN A 331 -11.41 -11.82 26.17
CA ASN A 331 -11.99 -13.13 26.41
C ASN A 331 -13.16 -13.05 27.40
N ILE A 332 -12.99 -12.38 28.55
CA ILE A 332 -14.06 -12.22 29.55
C ILE A 332 -15.26 -11.42 29.00
N LEU A 333 -15.01 -10.37 28.23
CA LEU A 333 -16.07 -9.46 27.76
C LEU A 333 -16.89 -10.01 26.59
N PHE A 334 -16.25 -10.81 25.73
CA PHE A 334 -16.75 -11.12 24.39
C PHE A 334 -16.86 -12.61 24.07
N SER A 335 -16.26 -13.48 24.87
CA SER A 335 -16.38 -14.93 24.66
C SER A 335 -17.83 -15.37 24.78
N LYS A 336 -18.24 -16.29 23.90
CA LYS A 336 -19.55 -16.95 23.94
C LYS A 336 -19.55 -18.21 24.79
N THR A 337 -18.38 -18.67 25.21
CA THR A 337 -18.20 -19.94 25.94
C THR A 337 -18.19 -19.76 27.45
N THR A 338 -17.93 -18.56 27.96
CA THR A 338 -18.01 -18.23 29.38
C THR A 338 -19.46 -18.00 29.81
N LEU A 339 -19.96 -18.87 30.69
CA LEU A 339 -21.23 -18.70 31.38
C LEU A 339 -20.95 -18.01 32.71
N PHE A 340 -21.48 -16.80 32.89
CA PHE A 340 -21.36 -16.03 34.13
C PHE A 340 -22.59 -16.22 35.02
N THR A 341 -22.41 -16.23 36.33
CA THR A 341 -23.52 -16.09 37.29
C THR A 341 -24.12 -14.69 37.23
N GLU A 342 -25.32 -14.47 37.80
CA GLU A 342 -25.96 -13.15 37.78
C GLU A 342 -25.09 -12.04 38.42
N GLU A 343 -24.32 -12.36 39.46
CA GLU A 343 -23.42 -11.41 40.11
C GLU A 343 -22.18 -11.11 39.27
N GLN A 344 -21.59 -12.14 38.66
CA GLN A 344 -20.46 -11.99 37.73
C GLN A 344 -20.87 -11.20 36.48
N GLN A 345 -22.07 -11.43 35.96
CA GLN A 345 -22.59 -10.69 34.80
C GLN A 345 -22.76 -9.20 35.12
N LYS A 346 -23.25 -8.85 36.31
CA LYS A 346 -23.32 -7.44 36.78
C LYS A 346 -21.94 -6.79 36.82
N PHE A 347 -20.94 -7.51 37.32
CA PHE A 347 -19.56 -7.01 37.34
C PHE A 347 -19.00 -6.81 35.92
N VAL A 348 -19.19 -7.77 35.02
CA VAL A 348 -18.76 -7.67 33.60
C VAL A 348 -19.42 -6.48 32.90
N ASP A 349 -20.71 -6.23 33.16
CA ASP A 349 -21.41 -5.09 32.56
C ASP A 349 -20.94 -3.74 33.14
N GLU A 350 -20.59 -3.70 34.43
CA GLU A 350 -19.99 -2.51 35.03
C GLU A 350 -18.57 -2.27 34.50
N LEU A 351 -17.77 -3.33 34.33
CA LEU A 351 -16.46 -3.27 33.68
C LEU A 351 -16.57 -2.72 32.25
N LYS A 352 -17.57 -3.15 31.47
CA LYS A 352 -17.84 -2.59 30.12
C LYS A 352 -18.12 -1.10 30.17
N LYS A 353 -18.89 -0.62 31.15
CA LYS A 353 -19.16 0.82 31.31
C LYS A 353 -17.89 1.59 31.68
N GLN A 354 -17.09 1.07 32.63
CA GLN A 354 -15.83 1.69 33.03
C GLN A 354 -14.83 1.76 31.88
N LEU A 355 -14.70 0.70 31.09
CA LEU A 355 -13.83 0.67 29.91
C LEU A 355 -14.30 1.64 28.81
N ARG A 356 -15.61 1.84 28.66
CA ARG A 356 -16.16 2.87 27.75
C ARG A 356 -15.93 4.29 28.27
N ALA A 357 -16.11 4.51 29.58
CA ALA A 357 -15.90 5.81 30.22
C ALA A 357 -14.42 6.24 30.20
N SER A 358 -13.48 5.28 30.27
CA SER A 358 -12.03 5.51 30.14
C SER A 358 -11.53 5.58 28.70
N GLU A 359 -12.42 5.49 27.71
CA GLU A 359 -12.14 5.40 26.27
C GLU A 359 -11.31 4.19 25.81
N LEU A 360 -11.07 3.20 26.69
CA LEU A 360 -10.28 2.00 26.39
C LEU A 360 -11.07 0.95 25.60
N LEU A 361 -12.41 1.01 25.60
CA LEU A 361 -13.29 0.12 24.84
C LEU A 361 -14.20 0.90 23.88
N ARG A 362 -14.11 0.59 22.59
CA ARG A 362 -14.99 1.14 21.54
C ARG A 362 -15.64 0.03 20.74
N LYS A 363 -16.97 0.02 20.69
CA LYS A 363 -17.75 -1.08 20.10
C LYS A 363 -17.36 -2.43 20.72
N ARG A 364 -16.52 -3.23 20.05
CA ARG A 364 -15.95 -4.51 20.52
C ARG A 364 -14.42 -4.54 20.49
N GLU A 365 -13.77 -3.41 20.23
CA GLU A 365 -12.31 -3.31 20.22
C GLU A 365 -11.82 -2.76 21.55
N LEU A 366 -11.03 -3.56 22.26
CA LEU A 366 -10.30 -3.16 23.46
C LEU A 366 -8.93 -2.65 23.04
N SER A 367 -8.48 -1.55 23.63
CA SER A 367 -7.19 -0.93 23.31
C SER A 367 -6.39 -0.75 24.60
N LEU A 368 -5.78 -1.83 25.10
CA LEU A 368 -4.86 -1.80 26.26
C LEU A 368 -3.40 -1.96 25.82
N GLU A 369 -3.14 -2.78 24.80
CA GLU A 369 -1.80 -2.94 24.25
C GLU A 369 -1.39 -1.69 23.47
N ARG A 370 -2.27 -1.19 22.60
CA ARG A 370 -2.04 0.02 21.78
C ARG A 370 -3.33 0.78 21.53
N GLU A 371 -3.33 2.09 21.75
CA GLU A 371 -4.45 2.95 21.35
C GLU A 371 -4.26 3.44 19.90
N ARG A 372 -5.17 3.04 19.00
CA ARG A 372 -5.14 3.45 17.58
C ARG A 372 -5.11 4.97 17.39
N ARG A 373 -5.72 5.74 18.30
CA ARG A 373 -5.69 7.21 18.26
C ARG A 373 -4.31 7.77 18.54
N ILE A 374 -3.63 7.24 19.55
CA ILE A 374 -2.26 7.61 19.87
C ILE A 374 -1.36 7.21 18.71
N GLU A 375 -1.46 5.98 18.19
CA GLU A 375 -0.69 5.56 17.01
C GLU A 375 -0.89 6.47 15.80
N ARG A 376 -2.14 6.84 15.50
CA ARG A 376 -2.46 7.80 14.42
C ARG A 376 -1.95 9.21 14.70
N SER A 377 -1.96 9.66 15.96
CA SER A 377 -1.40 10.95 16.34
C SER A 377 0.12 10.94 16.18
N LEU A 378 0.78 9.87 16.62
CA LEU A 378 2.23 9.69 16.52
C LEU A 378 2.70 9.54 15.09
N SER A 379 1.92 8.86 14.24
CA SER A 379 2.24 8.72 12.82
C SER A 379 2.24 10.08 12.08
N LEU A 380 1.49 11.05 12.58
CA LEU A 380 1.37 12.41 12.06
C LEU A 380 2.15 13.46 12.88
N SER A 381 3.09 13.02 13.72
CA SER A 381 3.86 13.88 14.61
C SER A 381 4.55 15.04 13.89
N SER A 382 4.55 16.21 14.53
CA SER A 382 5.30 17.39 14.10
C SER A 382 6.82 17.18 14.12
N SER A 383 7.32 16.27 14.96
CA SER A 383 8.75 15.91 15.03
C SER A 383 9.31 15.46 13.68
N LYS A 384 8.46 14.80 12.88
CA LYS A 384 8.77 14.32 11.53
C LYS A 384 9.07 15.44 10.54
N ILE A 385 8.42 16.60 10.72
CA ILE A 385 8.67 17.80 9.91
C ILE A 385 10.11 18.29 10.16
N GLY A 386 10.55 18.29 11.42
CA GLY A 386 11.92 18.61 11.81
C GLY A 386 12.94 17.60 11.25
N ALA A 387 12.59 16.30 11.26
CA ALA A 387 13.43 15.26 10.68
C ALA A 387 13.60 15.42 9.16
N CYS A 388 12.54 15.73 8.41
CA CYS A 388 12.64 16.06 6.97
C CYS A 388 13.67 17.18 6.71
N ALA A 389 13.64 18.24 7.52
CA ALA A 389 14.58 19.34 7.40
C ALA A 389 16.03 18.93 7.75
N ALA A 390 16.21 18.11 8.79
CA ALA A 390 17.52 17.57 9.15
C ALA A 390 18.11 16.69 8.04
N ILE A 391 17.32 15.78 7.47
CA ILE A 391 17.72 14.91 6.35
C ILE A 391 18.05 15.75 5.12
N HIS A 392 17.20 16.74 4.77
CA HIS A 392 17.47 17.67 3.68
C HIS A 392 18.82 18.38 3.83
N LYS A 393 19.13 18.88 5.05
CA LYS A 393 20.39 19.55 5.33
C LYS A 393 21.60 18.62 5.14
N ILE A 394 21.49 17.37 5.55
CA ILE A 394 22.53 16.35 5.37
C ILE A 394 22.73 16.05 3.88
N GLU A 395 21.65 15.74 3.17
CA GLU A 395 21.68 15.42 1.74
C GLU A 395 22.24 16.57 0.89
N TYR A 396 21.82 17.80 1.17
CA TYR A 396 22.34 18.99 0.49
C TYR A 396 23.83 19.21 0.75
N LYS A 397 24.32 18.95 1.97
CA LYS A 397 25.74 19.08 2.31
C LYS A 397 26.64 18.22 1.40
N TYR A 398 26.20 17.01 1.09
CA TYR A 398 26.96 16.08 0.25
C TYR A 398 26.69 16.27 -1.25
N ARG A 399 25.43 16.43 -1.66
CA ARG A 399 25.04 16.46 -3.08
C ARG A 399 25.11 17.85 -3.72
N LYS A 400 24.97 18.93 -2.95
CA LYS A 400 25.03 20.33 -3.39
C LYS A 400 24.18 20.62 -4.64
N SER A 401 24.81 20.97 -5.77
CA SER A 401 24.12 21.29 -7.03
C SER A 401 23.47 20.08 -7.70
N ALA A 402 23.97 18.88 -7.42
CA ALA A 402 23.45 17.63 -7.95
C ALA A 402 22.20 17.14 -7.20
N LEU A 403 21.79 17.77 -6.09
CA LEU A 403 20.63 17.33 -5.31
C LEU A 403 19.35 17.33 -6.17
N ARG A 404 18.64 16.20 -6.15
CA ARG A 404 17.30 16.01 -6.70
C ARG A 404 16.49 15.24 -5.67
N GLN A 405 15.89 15.99 -4.75
CA GLN A 405 15.20 15.45 -3.60
C GLN A 405 13.69 15.51 -3.76
N VAL A 406 13.01 14.47 -3.30
CA VAL A 406 11.56 14.44 -3.22
C VAL A 406 11.15 14.10 -1.79
N VAL A 407 10.19 14.83 -1.24
CA VAL A 407 9.61 14.56 0.08
C VAL A 407 8.14 14.25 -0.08
N LEU A 408 7.71 13.06 0.32
CA LEU A 408 6.34 12.59 0.19
C LEU A 408 5.64 12.47 1.55
N THR A 409 4.42 12.99 1.63
CA THR A 409 3.51 12.87 2.78
C THR A 409 2.16 12.29 2.34
N ASP A 410 1.34 11.80 3.27
CA ASP A 410 -0.02 11.34 2.94
C ASP A 410 -1.01 12.50 2.74
N TYR A 411 -0.83 13.59 3.48
CA TYR A 411 -1.78 14.71 3.53
C TYR A 411 -1.15 16.02 3.11
N ILE A 412 -1.97 16.94 2.58
CA ILE A 412 -1.56 18.32 2.25
C ILE A 412 -1.44 19.17 3.53
N ARG A 413 -2.47 19.11 4.39
CA ARG A 413 -2.66 19.93 5.61
C ARG A 413 -2.61 21.44 5.33
N ASP A 414 -3.54 21.90 4.50
CA ASP A 414 -3.77 23.32 4.16
C ASP A 414 -4.80 24.01 5.08
N GLU A 415 -5.24 23.32 6.14
CA GLU A 415 -6.26 23.79 7.10
C GLU A 415 -5.91 25.15 7.72
N GLN A 416 -4.64 25.42 8.05
CA GLN A 416 -4.21 26.71 8.60
C GLN A 416 -4.32 27.87 7.61
N HIS A 417 -4.33 27.57 6.31
CA HIS A 417 -4.48 28.57 5.25
C HIS A 417 -5.96 28.83 4.90
N ASN A 418 -6.82 27.82 5.07
CA ASN A 418 -8.24 27.90 4.72
C ASN A 418 -9.15 28.29 5.90
N SER A 419 -8.77 27.92 7.12
CA SER A 419 -9.50 28.28 8.34
C SER A 419 -8.58 29.12 9.21
N HIS A 420 -8.88 30.41 9.37
CA HIS A 420 -8.20 31.35 10.28
C HIS A 420 -8.29 30.96 11.78
N VAL A 421 -8.53 29.68 12.08
CA VAL A 421 -8.57 29.08 13.40
C VAL A 421 -7.21 28.43 13.63
N ASP A 422 -6.35 29.15 14.36
CA ASP A 422 -5.07 28.60 14.81
C ASP A 422 -5.36 27.54 15.90
N THR A 423 -5.41 26.28 15.49
CA THR A 423 -5.53 25.14 16.41
C THR A 423 -4.26 24.93 17.24
N GLY A 424 -3.16 25.64 16.94
CA GLY A 424 -1.87 25.51 17.63
C GLY A 424 -1.19 24.15 17.45
N GLU A 425 -1.75 23.27 16.62
CA GLU A 425 -1.23 21.94 16.31
C GLU A 425 -0.83 21.85 14.83
N VAL A 426 0.49 21.87 14.58
CA VAL A 426 1.04 21.60 13.24
C VAL A 426 1.20 20.09 13.10
N ASN A 427 0.30 19.47 12.35
CA ASN A 427 0.41 18.05 12.00
C ASN A 427 1.27 17.85 10.75
N LEU A 428 1.85 16.65 10.59
CA LEU A 428 2.58 16.29 9.39
C LEU A 428 1.72 16.46 8.12
N GLY A 429 2.23 17.22 7.17
CA GLY A 429 1.65 17.40 5.84
C GLY A 429 2.62 18.04 4.86
N ALA A 430 2.27 18.00 3.57
CA ALA A 430 3.13 18.50 2.50
C ALA A 430 3.42 20.00 2.68
N LEU A 431 2.39 20.78 3.07
CA LEU A 431 2.54 22.21 3.27
C LEU A 431 3.41 22.54 4.51
N PRO A 432 3.15 22.02 5.72
CA PRO A 432 4.04 22.22 6.87
C PRO A 432 5.49 21.80 6.63
N VAL A 433 5.71 20.69 5.91
CA VAL A 433 7.06 20.24 5.52
C VAL A 433 7.72 21.25 4.57
N PHE A 434 6.99 21.72 3.57
CA PHE A 434 7.49 22.73 2.65
C PHE A 434 7.86 24.03 3.38
N GLU A 435 7.00 24.56 4.24
CA GLU A 435 7.26 25.78 5.01
C GLU A 435 8.49 25.65 5.93
N GLN A 436 8.63 24.50 6.60
CA GLN A 436 9.81 24.22 7.42
C GLN A 436 11.09 24.16 6.56
N LEU A 437 11.02 23.56 5.37
CA LEU A 437 12.16 23.52 4.47
C LEU A 437 12.51 24.90 3.91
N VAL A 438 11.52 25.73 3.57
CA VAL A 438 11.73 27.11 3.10
C VAL A 438 12.39 27.96 4.19
N SER A 439 12.01 27.79 5.45
CA SER A 439 12.57 28.57 6.57
C SER A 439 13.98 28.13 6.98
N SER A 440 14.33 26.85 6.80
CA SER A 440 15.57 26.26 7.32
C SER A 440 16.62 25.89 6.25
N SER A 441 16.23 25.81 4.97
CA SER A 441 17.13 25.42 3.89
C SER A 441 18.07 26.56 3.46
N ALA A 442 19.25 26.19 2.98
CA ALA A 442 20.19 27.11 2.34
C ALA A 442 19.80 27.49 0.90
N ILE A 443 18.83 26.79 0.30
CA ILE A 443 18.40 26.97 -1.09
C ILE A 443 16.88 27.21 -1.23
N PRO A 444 16.26 28.10 -0.43
CA PRO A 444 14.79 28.27 -0.41
C PRO A 444 14.21 28.52 -1.83
N ASP A 445 14.92 29.28 -2.66
CA ASP A 445 14.50 29.62 -4.03
C ASP A 445 14.57 28.45 -5.04
N GLN A 446 14.84 27.22 -4.58
CA GLN A 446 14.91 26.00 -5.39
C GLN A 446 14.00 24.88 -4.84
N LEU A 447 13.06 25.21 -3.95
CA LEU A 447 12.05 24.30 -3.41
C LEU A 447 10.71 24.53 -4.12
N GLY A 448 10.04 23.46 -4.51
CA GLY A 448 8.67 23.48 -5.00
C GLY A 448 7.74 22.63 -4.15
N LEU A 449 6.44 22.96 -4.15
CA LEU A 449 5.37 22.17 -3.59
C LEU A 449 4.42 21.76 -4.72
N LEU A 450 4.11 20.48 -4.84
CA LEU A 450 3.15 19.97 -5.81
C LEU A 450 2.22 18.98 -5.12
N THR A 451 0.95 19.33 -5.03
CA THR A 451 -0.11 18.50 -4.48
C THR A 451 -1.36 18.60 -5.37
N GLY A 452 -2.34 17.72 -5.16
CA GLY A 452 -3.57 17.74 -5.96
C GLY A 452 -4.40 19.03 -5.87
N ARG A 453 -4.18 19.86 -4.84
CA ARG A 453 -4.92 21.12 -4.63
C ARG A 453 -4.06 22.37 -4.63
N ILE A 454 -2.81 22.25 -4.20
CA ILE A 454 -1.89 23.37 -4.01
C ILE A 454 -0.58 23.07 -4.75
N SER A 455 -0.21 23.98 -5.64
CA SER A 455 1.09 23.94 -6.31
C SER A 455 1.78 25.29 -6.13
N VAL A 456 3.00 25.27 -5.60
CA VAL A 456 3.78 26.47 -5.26
C VAL A 456 5.17 26.38 -5.85
N ILE A 457 5.61 27.47 -6.47
CA ILE A 457 6.95 27.61 -7.07
C ILE A 457 7.57 28.95 -6.68
N PRO A 458 8.92 29.05 -6.57
CA PRO A 458 9.58 30.33 -6.40
C PRO A 458 9.26 31.28 -7.56
N THR A 459 8.98 32.55 -7.26
CA THR A 459 8.60 33.57 -8.27
C THR A 459 9.62 33.70 -9.39
N GLN A 460 10.91 33.53 -9.08
CA GLN A 460 12.00 33.57 -10.06
C GLN A 460 11.96 32.42 -11.08
N LYS A 461 11.35 31.28 -10.71
CA LYS A 461 11.27 30.07 -11.53
C LYS A 461 9.93 29.92 -12.26
N LEU A 462 8.95 30.77 -11.92
CA LEU A 462 7.65 30.80 -12.59
C LEU A 462 7.74 30.92 -14.13
N PRO A 463 8.60 31.78 -14.72
CA PRO A 463 8.70 31.88 -16.17
C PRO A 463 9.17 30.58 -16.85
N LEU A 464 9.99 29.77 -16.16
CA LEU A 464 10.45 28.49 -16.67
C LEU A 464 9.33 27.45 -16.63
N LEU A 465 8.53 27.45 -15.56
CA LEU A 465 7.36 26.59 -15.44
C LEU A 465 6.33 26.90 -16.54
N LEU A 466 6.03 28.18 -16.78
CA LEU A 466 5.09 28.61 -17.82
C LEU A 466 5.54 28.26 -19.24
N ARG A 467 6.85 28.10 -19.50
CA ARG A 467 7.34 27.66 -20.82
C ARG A 467 7.05 26.18 -21.09
N VAL A 468 6.93 25.36 -20.04
CA VAL A 468 6.64 23.93 -20.16
C VAL A 468 5.13 23.68 -20.21
N ILE A 469 4.34 24.54 -19.57
CA ILE A 469 2.88 24.44 -19.60
C ILE A 469 2.36 25.09 -20.89
N GLU A 470 2.04 24.26 -21.89
CA GLU A 470 1.50 24.73 -23.18
C GLU A 470 0.03 25.22 -23.09
N SER A 471 -0.66 24.97 -21.97
CA SER A 471 -2.08 25.31 -21.82
C SER A 471 -2.32 26.78 -21.49
N LYS A 472 -3.32 27.42 -22.12
CA LYS A 472 -3.74 28.81 -21.85
C LYS A 472 -4.50 29.02 -20.52
N ASN A 473 -4.78 27.96 -19.77
CA ASN A 473 -5.56 27.99 -18.52
C ASN A 473 -4.63 27.94 -17.29
N VAL A 474 -3.71 28.89 -17.18
CA VAL A 474 -2.83 29.02 -16.01
C VAL A 474 -3.17 30.30 -15.27
N THR A 475 -3.51 30.19 -13.99
CA THR A 475 -3.63 31.34 -13.09
C THR A 475 -2.55 31.28 -12.03
N THR A 476 -2.05 32.46 -11.65
CA THR A 476 -0.96 32.61 -10.68
C THR A 476 -1.33 33.67 -9.65
N GLU A 477 -1.15 33.36 -8.37
CA GLU A 477 -1.38 34.29 -7.27
C GLU A 477 -0.20 34.25 -6.27
N PRO A 478 0.14 35.37 -5.60
CA PRO A 478 1.18 35.37 -4.56
C PRO A 478 0.83 34.39 -3.44
N PHE A 479 1.76 33.50 -3.09
CA PHE A 479 1.55 32.52 -2.03
C PHE A 479 1.94 33.07 -0.65
N ASP A 480 3.01 33.85 -0.58
CA ASP A 480 3.51 34.46 0.66
C ASP A 480 3.35 35.99 0.65
N GLN A 481 3.28 36.59 1.83
CA GLN A 481 3.16 38.05 1.99
C GLN A 481 4.33 38.83 1.35
N LYS A 482 5.49 38.17 1.17
CA LYS A 482 6.69 38.76 0.56
C LYS A 482 6.77 38.53 -0.95
N GLY A 483 5.85 37.77 -1.55
CA GLY A 483 5.80 37.47 -2.98
C GLY A 483 7.01 36.68 -3.51
N LYS A 484 7.74 35.96 -2.64
CA LYS A 484 8.85 35.09 -3.05
C LYS A 484 8.38 33.80 -3.71
N TYR A 485 7.16 33.39 -3.40
CA TYR A 485 6.52 32.20 -3.96
C TYR A 485 5.20 32.57 -4.63
N GLN A 486 4.89 31.85 -5.70
CA GLN A 486 3.65 31.96 -6.45
C GLN A 486 2.91 30.63 -6.37
N LYS A 487 1.63 30.70 -6.05
CA LYS A 487 0.71 29.58 -6.20
C LYS A 487 0.25 29.56 -7.65
N VAL A 488 0.30 28.38 -8.26
CA VAL A 488 -0.02 28.16 -9.67
C VAL A 488 -1.18 27.18 -9.77
N SER A 489 -2.21 27.54 -10.52
CA SER A 489 -3.37 26.69 -10.79
C SER A 489 -3.44 26.43 -12.29
N ALA A 490 -3.37 25.15 -12.66
CA ALA A 490 -3.46 24.64 -14.02
C ALA A 490 -3.89 23.16 -13.98
N PRO A 491 -4.19 22.51 -15.12
CA PRO A 491 -4.51 21.08 -15.15
C PRO A 491 -3.39 20.24 -14.49
N LEU A 492 -3.77 19.30 -13.63
CA LEU A 492 -2.84 18.55 -12.78
C LEU A 492 -1.78 17.77 -13.56
N ASN A 493 -2.15 17.22 -14.73
CA ASN A 493 -1.22 16.53 -15.63
C ASN A 493 -0.14 17.48 -16.16
N ALA A 494 -0.52 18.71 -16.51
CA ALA A 494 0.42 19.73 -17.00
C ALA A 494 1.34 20.23 -15.87
N LEU A 495 0.80 20.44 -14.66
CA LEU A 495 1.61 20.79 -13.49
C LEU A 495 2.61 19.70 -13.15
N THR A 496 2.16 18.44 -13.10
CA THR A 496 3.02 17.30 -12.81
C THR A 496 4.16 17.20 -13.83
N ALA A 497 3.87 17.31 -15.12
CA ALA A 497 4.89 17.32 -16.17
C ALA A 497 5.89 18.49 -16.01
N ALA A 498 5.39 19.71 -15.75
CA ALA A 498 6.23 20.91 -15.64
C ALA A 498 7.15 20.89 -14.41
N PHE A 499 6.63 20.56 -13.23
CA PHE A 499 7.45 20.43 -12.02
C PHE A 499 8.48 19.31 -12.15
N THR A 500 8.11 18.19 -12.79
CA THR A 500 9.03 17.09 -13.06
C THR A 500 10.16 17.54 -14.00
N ALA A 501 9.85 18.26 -15.07
CA ALA A 501 10.86 18.79 -15.99
C ALA A 501 11.85 19.74 -15.28
N LEU A 502 11.35 20.67 -14.46
CA LEU A 502 12.19 21.58 -13.69
C LEU A 502 13.07 20.85 -12.68
N LEU A 503 12.55 19.81 -12.03
CA LEU A 503 13.32 18.96 -11.14
C LEU A 503 14.41 18.24 -11.92
N MET A 504 14.09 17.63 -13.06
CA MET A 504 15.07 16.93 -13.89
C MET A 504 16.20 17.85 -14.37
N GLN A 505 15.86 19.06 -14.82
CA GLN A 505 16.83 20.08 -15.26
C GLN A 505 17.65 20.66 -14.10
N GLY A 506 17.13 20.61 -12.86
CA GLY A 506 17.80 21.14 -11.67
C GLY A 506 17.51 22.59 -11.36
N ASP A 507 16.51 23.15 -12.03
CA ASP A 507 16.00 24.48 -11.73
C ASP A 507 15.35 24.53 -10.35
N ILE A 508 14.64 23.46 -10.00
CA ILE A 508 14.28 23.13 -8.63
C ILE A 508 15.07 21.89 -8.21
N LYS A 509 15.47 21.84 -6.94
CA LYS A 509 16.25 20.72 -6.39
C LYS A 509 15.45 19.88 -5.41
N VAL A 510 14.40 20.44 -4.85
CA VAL A 510 13.55 19.77 -3.87
C VAL A 510 12.10 19.94 -4.29
N LEU A 511 11.37 18.83 -4.33
CA LEU A 511 9.93 18.81 -4.56
C LEU A 511 9.24 18.16 -3.37
N VAL A 512 8.35 18.89 -2.70
CA VAL A 512 7.49 18.34 -1.66
C VAL A 512 6.13 18.04 -2.27
N GLY A 513 5.53 16.90 -1.95
CA GLY A 513 4.21 16.57 -2.48
C GLY A 513 3.52 15.43 -1.73
N THR A 514 2.33 15.08 -2.19
CA THR A 514 1.56 13.99 -1.59
C THR A 514 1.81 12.67 -2.30
N ARG A 515 1.74 11.58 -1.55
CA ARG A 515 1.84 10.21 -2.08
C ARG A 515 0.77 9.90 -3.13
N ALA A 516 -0.46 10.40 -2.96
CA ALA A 516 -1.52 10.16 -3.94
C ALA A 516 -1.19 10.72 -5.34
N LEU A 517 -0.38 11.79 -5.41
CA LEU A 517 -0.04 12.44 -6.68
C LEU A 517 1.31 11.97 -7.23
N LEU A 518 2.32 11.88 -6.36
CA LEU A 518 3.70 11.60 -6.76
C LEU A 518 4.18 10.19 -6.36
N GLY A 519 3.32 9.39 -5.71
CA GLY A 519 3.63 8.04 -5.26
C GLY A 519 3.26 6.93 -6.25
N GLU A 520 2.25 7.13 -7.10
CA GLU A 520 1.79 6.15 -8.10
C GLU A 520 1.79 6.76 -9.51
N GLY A 521 2.25 6.02 -10.52
CA GLY A 521 2.24 6.48 -11.93
C GLY A 521 3.23 7.58 -12.31
N TRP A 522 3.96 8.19 -11.37
CA TRP A 522 4.95 9.25 -11.61
C TRP A 522 6.34 8.71 -12.00
N ASP A 523 7.04 9.36 -12.95
CA ASP A 523 8.38 8.97 -13.42
C ASP A 523 9.36 10.16 -13.42
N ALA A 524 10.41 10.06 -12.59
CA ALA A 524 11.40 11.12 -12.41
C ALA A 524 12.78 10.49 -12.16
N PRO A 525 13.48 9.99 -13.20
CA PRO A 525 14.70 9.22 -13.06
C PRO A 525 15.89 10.03 -12.50
N ALA A 526 15.82 11.36 -12.50
CA ALA A 526 16.87 12.23 -11.96
C ALA A 526 16.90 12.24 -10.42
N ILE A 527 15.86 11.75 -9.73
CA ILE A 527 15.79 11.74 -8.26
C ILE A 527 16.97 10.98 -7.68
N ASN A 528 17.60 11.55 -6.67
CA ASN A 528 18.71 10.91 -5.97
C ASN A 528 18.62 10.98 -4.44
N SER A 529 17.58 11.62 -3.91
CA SER A 529 17.19 11.55 -2.51
C SER A 529 15.66 11.46 -2.42
N LEU A 530 15.14 10.42 -1.78
CA LEU A 530 13.69 10.28 -1.51
C LEU A 530 13.48 10.25 0.00
N ILE A 531 12.57 11.09 0.50
CA ILE A 531 12.16 11.11 1.91
C ILE A 531 10.69 10.73 1.98
N LEU A 532 10.37 9.59 2.61
CA LEU A 532 9.00 9.20 2.92
C LEU A 532 8.68 9.60 4.36
N ALA A 533 7.95 10.69 4.51
CA ALA A 533 7.72 11.31 5.82
C ALA A 533 6.55 10.70 6.60
N SER A 534 5.63 10.01 5.94
CA SER A 534 4.52 9.30 6.58
C SER A 534 4.75 7.80 6.64
N THR A 535 4.13 7.14 7.62
CA THR A 535 4.23 5.69 7.81
C THR A 535 3.52 4.96 6.68
N VAL A 536 4.28 4.18 5.89
CA VAL A 536 3.72 3.35 4.83
C VAL A 536 3.18 2.06 5.43
N GLY A 537 1.87 1.85 5.35
CA GLY A 537 1.19 0.67 5.92
C GLY A 537 1.35 -0.63 5.13
N SER A 538 2.07 -0.64 4.00
CA SER A 538 2.28 -1.83 3.17
C SER A 538 3.67 -1.83 2.53
N PHE A 539 4.38 -2.96 2.69
CA PHE A 539 5.69 -3.23 2.08
C PHE A 539 5.71 -2.99 0.56
N MET A 540 4.59 -3.29 -0.09
CA MET A 540 4.43 -3.16 -1.53
C MET A 540 4.47 -1.70 -2.02
N LEU A 541 3.72 -0.81 -1.36
CA LEU A 541 3.66 0.61 -1.73
C LEU A 541 5.03 1.27 -1.57
N THR A 542 5.77 0.89 -0.52
CA THR A 542 7.16 1.31 -0.30
C THR A 542 8.06 0.88 -1.46
N ASN A 543 7.94 -0.36 -1.93
CA ASN A 543 8.74 -0.90 -3.03
C ASN A 543 8.41 -0.25 -4.39
N GLN A 544 7.14 0.06 -4.67
CA GLN A 544 6.74 0.74 -5.90
C GLN A 544 7.28 2.18 -5.96
N MET A 545 7.17 2.93 -4.86
CA MET A 545 7.73 4.27 -4.74
C MET A 545 9.26 4.25 -4.86
N ARG A 546 9.91 3.26 -4.23
CA ARG A 546 11.36 3.03 -4.29
C ARG A 546 11.86 2.77 -5.71
N GLY A 547 11.26 1.81 -6.42
CA GLY A 547 11.74 1.40 -7.75
C GLY A 547 11.67 2.49 -8.81
N ARG A 548 10.81 3.50 -8.64
CA ARG A 548 10.66 4.63 -9.57
C ARG A 548 11.66 5.75 -9.29
N ALA A 549 11.88 6.11 -8.02
CA ALA A 549 12.90 7.07 -7.63
C ALA A 549 14.33 6.57 -7.93
N ILE A 550 14.54 5.25 -8.03
CA ILE A 550 15.87 4.62 -8.09
C ILE A 550 16.28 4.14 -9.50
N ARG A 551 15.47 4.42 -10.53
CA ARG A 551 15.82 4.11 -11.94
C ARG A 551 17.17 4.71 -12.34
N SER A 552 18.02 3.95 -13.02
CA SER A 552 19.34 4.43 -13.40
C SER A 552 19.27 5.51 -14.48
N THR A 553 20.08 6.56 -14.32
CA THR A 553 20.40 7.52 -15.37
C THR A 553 21.91 7.54 -15.53
N LEU A 554 22.40 7.66 -16.77
CA LEU A 554 23.84 7.66 -17.09
C LEU A 554 24.65 8.71 -16.29
N THR A 555 23.99 9.72 -15.73
CA THR A 555 24.57 10.84 -14.99
C THR A 555 24.53 10.70 -13.45
N VAL A 556 23.72 9.81 -12.88
CA VAL A 556 23.54 9.68 -11.41
C VAL A 556 23.99 8.29 -10.94
N LYS A 557 25.19 8.23 -10.35
CA LYS A 557 25.82 6.95 -9.97
C LYS A 557 25.34 6.36 -8.63
N ALA A 558 24.74 7.15 -7.74
CA ALA A 558 24.29 6.70 -6.43
C ALA A 558 23.07 7.49 -5.91
N LYS A 559 22.08 6.78 -5.38
CA LYS A 559 20.81 7.33 -4.88
C LYS A 559 20.56 6.89 -3.44
N SER A 560 19.92 7.74 -2.65
CA SER A 560 19.58 7.46 -1.25
C SER A 560 18.07 7.53 -1.08
N ALA A 561 17.50 6.61 -0.30
CA ALA A 561 16.10 6.66 0.08
C ALA A 561 16.01 6.53 1.61
N VAL A 562 15.27 7.44 2.24
CA VAL A 562 15.09 7.48 3.69
C VAL A 562 13.62 7.20 4.00
N PHE A 563 13.40 6.17 4.80
CA PHE A 563 12.10 5.62 5.17
C PHE A 563 11.86 5.80 6.66
N GLY A 564 10.59 5.75 7.07
CA GLY A 564 10.21 5.63 8.47
C GLY A 564 10.69 6.80 9.31
N ILE A 565 10.14 7.98 9.00
CA ILE A 565 10.20 9.16 9.88
C ILE A 565 9.10 9.04 10.92
#